data_AF-A0A4U9U3K6-F1
#
_entry.id   AF-A0A4U9U3K6-F1
#
_cell.length_a   1.000
_cell.length_b   1.000
_cell.length_c   1.000
_cell.angle_alpha   90.00
_cell.angle_beta   90.00
_cell.angle_gamma   90.00
#
_symmetry.space_group_name_H-M   'P 1'
#
loop_
_entity.id
_entity.type
_entity.pdbx_description
1 polymer ?
#
loop_
_entity_poly.entity_id
_entity_poly.type
_entity_poly.pdbx_seq_one_letter_code
_entity_poly.pdbx_strand_id
1 'polypeptide(L)'
;MSKALNTLINDGNVKDPHLLQSTKINGVLVPFKQKESKQIGDIHSGFWEIAKDGMYGVANRPNGTARKFFAGTPYKAAAKSGTAQVFGYETYNAHKLAEHLRDHKLMTAFAPFDNPTVSVAIILENGGSGPAVGTITRQILDHILLGDNNTQLPDAEPLPPGIEGD
;
A
#
# COMPACT_ATOMS: atom_id res chain seq x y z
N MET A 1 -1.46 -7.79 6.11
CA MET A 1 -1.61 -7.01 4.85
C MET A 1 -0.60 -7.44 3.78
N SER A 2 0.72 -7.26 3.97
CA SER A 2 1.74 -7.53 2.94
C SER A 2 1.67 -8.94 2.31
N LYS A 3 1.55 -10.02 3.10
CA LYS A 3 1.45 -11.39 2.55
C LYS A 3 0.28 -11.55 1.57
N ALA A 4 -0.90 -11.04 1.93
CA ALA A 4 -2.09 -11.12 1.07
C ALA A 4 -1.96 -10.27 -0.20
N LEU A 5 -1.39 -9.06 -0.08
CA LEU A 5 -1.07 -8.21 -1.22
C LEU A 5 -0.14 -8.93 -2.20
N ASN A 6 0.91 -9.57 -1.68
CA ASN A 6 1.85 -10.34 -2.51
C ASN A 6 1.20 -11.56 -3.13
N THR A 7 0.27 -12.22 -2.44
CA THR A 7 -0.52 -13.30 -3.06
C THR A 7 -1.36 -12.79 -4.22
N LEU A 8 -2.01 -11.61 -4.10
CA LEU A 8 -2.76 -10.99 -5.19
C LEU A 8 -1.84 -10.63 -6.38
N ILE A 9 -0.68 -10.02 -6.10
CA ILE A 9 0.30 -9.65 -7.13
C ILE A 9 0.79 -10.89 -7.91
N ASN A 10 0.96 -12.01 -7.22
CA ASN A 10 1.44 -13.27 -7.80
C ASN A 10 0.30 -14.23 -8.21
N ASP A 11 -0.89 -13.70 -8.51
CA ASP A 11 -2.03 -14.47 -9.04
C ASP A 11 -2.36 -15.73 -8.23
N GLY A 12 -2.37 -15.59 -6.89
CA GLY A 12 -2.68 -16.64 -5.94
C GLY A 12 -1.49 -17.48 -5.47
N ASN A 13 -0.30 -17.30 -6.06
CA ASN A 13 0.92 -17.95 -5.58
C ASN A 13 1.41 -17.31 -4.27
N VAL A 14 1.44 -18.09 -3.20
CA VAL A 14 1.72 -17.58 -1.85
C VAL A 14 3.22 -17.58 -1.57
N LYS A 15 3.78 -16.40 -1.34
CA LYS A 15 5.17 -16.22 -0.87
C LYS A 15 5.17 -15.76 0.58
N ASP A 16 5.95 -16.40 1.44
CA ASP A 16 6.12 -15.96 2.82
C ASP A 16 7.08 -14.77 2.86
N PRO A 17 6.69 -13.63 3.45
CA PRO A 17 7.64 -12.53 3.66
C PRO A 17 8.73 -12.98 4.64
N HIS A 18 9.99 -12.80 4.26
CA HIS A 18 11.15 -13.19 5.05
C HIS A 18 12.25 -12.12 5.01
N LEU A 19 13.04 -12.04 6.09
CA LEU A 19 14.21 -11.16 6.16
C LEU A 19 15.51 -11.88 5.79
N LEU A 20 15.60 -13.18 6.10
CA LEU A 20 16.79 -13.98 5.84
C LEU A 20 16.96 -14.17 4.33
N GLN A 21 18.07 -13.68 3.77
CA GLN A 21 18.46 -13.97 2.39
C GLN A 21 19.27 -15.27 2.31
N SER A 22 20.32 -15.39 3.12
CA SER A 22 21.18 -16.57 3.20
C SER A 22 21.92 -16.66 4.54
N THR A 23 22.39 -17.85 4.89
CA THR A 23 23.26 -18.13 6.04
C THR A 23 24.60 -18.66 5.57
N LYS A 24 25.71 -18.22 6.16
CA LYS A 24 27.04 -18.76 5.85
C LYS A 24 27.34 -19.95 6.76
N ILE A 25 27.44 -21.16 6.19
CA ILE A 25 27.74 -22.42 6.90
C ILE A 25 29.02 -23.01 6.31
N ASN A 26 30.06 -23.20 7.13
CA ASN A 26 31.36 -23.73 6.70
C ASN A 26 31.95 -22.99 5.48
N GLY A 27 31.78 -21.67 5.42
CA GLY A 27 32.24 -20.85 4.30
C GLY A 27 31.28 -20.76 3.11
N VAL A 28 30.26 -21.61 3.05
CA VAL A 28 29.29 -21.68 1.94
C VAL A 28 28.04 -20.87 2.27
N LEU A 29 27.56 -20.06 1.31
CA LEU A 29 26.27 -19.37 1.42
C LEU A 29 25.13 -20.34 1.14
N VAL A 30 24.24 -20.50 2.11
CA VAL A 30 23.02 -21.31 2.01
C VAL A 30 21.82 -20.37 1.94
N PRO A 31 21.13 -20.26 0.79
CA PRO A 31 20.00 -19.35 0.64
C PRO A 31 18.80 -19.80 1.47
N PHE A 32 17.95 -18.84 1.84
CA PHE A 32 16.64 -19.15 2.39
C PHE A 32 15.83 -19.97 1.38
N LYS A 33 15.16 -21.02 1.88
CA LYS A 33 14.27 -21.86 1.07
C LYS A 33 12.82 -21.61 1.51
N GLN A 34 12.04 -21.02 0.61
CA GLN A 34 10.60 -20.87 0.76
C GLN A 34 9.97 -22.25 0.98
N LYS A 35 9.12 -22.38 2.01
CA LYS A 35 8.31 -23.59 2.18
C LYS A 35 7.26 -23.66 1.08
N GLU A 36 6.98 -24.86 0.59
CA GLU A 36 5.89 -25.06 -0.37
C GLU A 36 4.58 -24.55 0.25
N SER A 37 3.88 -23.73 -0.52
CA SER A 37 2.62 -23.13 -0.15
C SER A 37 1.54 -23.61 -1.13
N LYS A 38 0.31 -23.73 -0.65
CA LYS A 38 -0.82 -24.06 -1.52
C LYS A 38 -1.18 -22.83 -2.34
N GLN A 39 -1.27 -23.00 -3.66
CA GLN A 39 -1.88 -22.02 -4.56
C GLN A 39 -3.29 -21.65 -4.06
N ILE A 40 -3.60 -20.36 -4.02
CA ILE A 40 -4.95 -19.88 -3.75
C ILE A 40 -5.65 -19.66 -5.09
N GLY A 41 -6.82 -20.28 -5.29
CA GLY A 41 -7.58 -20.14 -6.52
C GLY A 41 -6.88 -20.70 -7.77
N ASP A 42 -7.40 -20.35 -8.93
CA ASP A 42 -6.80 -20.71 -10.22
C ASP A 42 -5.90 -19.57 -10.71
N ILE A 43 -4.63 -19.88 -10.99
CA ILE A 43 -3.65 -18.92 -11.53
C ILE A 43 -4.06 -18.42 -12.92
N HIS A 44 -4.81 -19.21 -13.68
CA HIS A 44 -5.27 -18.84 -15.02
C HIS A 44 -6.59 -18.05 -15.01
N SER A 45 -7.16 -17.79 -13.82
CA SER A 45 -8.36 -16.97 -13.69
C SER A 45 -8.06 -15.50 -13.98
N GLY A 46 -8.94 -14.86 -14.76
CA GLY A 46 -8.89 -13.41 -14.99
C GLY A 46 -9.25 -12.56 -13.77
N PHE A 47 -9.68 -13.15 -12.65
CA PHE A 47 -10.10 -12.40 -11.46
C PHE A 47 -8.95 -11.62 -10.80
N TRP A 48 -7.73 -12.15 -10.84
CA TRP A 48 -6.56 -11.45 -10.31
C TRP A 48 -6.34 -10.13 -11.03
N GLU A 49 -6.46 -10.15 -12.36
CA GLU A 49 -6.28 -8.96 -13.18
C GLU A 49 -7.39 -7.94 -12.97
N ILE A 50 -8.65 -8.39 -12.83
CA ILE A 50 -9.78 -7.50 -12.51
C ILE A 50 -9.54 -6.78 -11.17
N ALA A 51 -9.06 -7.49 -10.14
CA ALA A 51 -8.75 -6.89 -8.86
C ALA A 51 -7.57 -5.91 -8.93
N LYS A 52 -6.48 -6.27 -9.63
CA LYS A 52 -5.31 -5.42 -9.84
C LYS A 52 -5.67 -4.17 -10.66
N ASP A 53 -6.49 -4.30 -11.71
CA ASP A 53 -6.99 -3.17 -12.49
C ASP A 53 -7.86 -2.22 -11.64
N GLY A 54 -8.66 -2.76 -10.72
CA GLY A 54 -9.36 -1.95 -9.72
C GLY A 54 -8.40 -1.12 -8.87
N MET A 55 -7.31 -1.72 -8.40
CA MET A 55 -6.26 -1.01 -7.65
C MET A 55 -5.50 0.01 -8.51
N TYR A 56 -5.25 -0.29 -9.79
CA TYR A 56 -4.73 0.68 -10.76
C TYR A 56 -5.70 1.86 -10.89
N GLY A 57 -7.00 1.58 -10.99
CA GLY A 57 -8.05 2.58 -11.05
C GLY A 57 -8.03 3.54 -9.87
N VAL A 58 -7.88 3.01 -8.65
CA VAL A 58 -7.77 3.79 -7.41
C VAL A 58 -6.61 4.81 -7.46
N ALA A 59 -5.47 4.44 -8.05
CA ALA A 59 -4.30 5.31 -8.12
C ALA A 59 -4.25 6.23 -9.35
N ASN A 60 -4.94 5.90 -10.45
CA ASN A 60 -4.72 6.57 -11.74
C ASN A 60 -5.98 7.15 -12.39
N ARG A 61 -7.16 6.52 -12.23
CA ARG A 61 -8.39 6.96 -12.91
C ARG A 61 -8.98 8.19 -12.22
N PRO A 62 -9.69 9.10 -12.94
CA PRO A 62 -10.20 10.35 -12.39
C PRO A 62 -11.03 10.23 -11.10
N ASN A 63 -11.75 9.12 -10.94
CA ASN A 63 -12.57 8.80 -9.77
C ASN A 63 -11.82 7.97 -8.69
N GLY A 64 -10.52 7.76 -8.88
CA GLY A 64 -9.69 6.96 -7.99
C GLY A 64 -9.40 7.71 -6.68
N THR A 65 -9.68 7.04 -5.56
CA THR A 65 -9.58 7.64 -4.22
C THR A 65 -8.14 8.05 -3.86
N ALA A 66 -7.12 7.35 -4.39
CA ALA A 66 -5.72 7.66 -4.16
C ALA A 66 -5.09 8.48 -5.30
N ARG A 67 -5.85 8.88 -6.32
CA ARG A 67 -5.30 9.56 -7.51
C ARG A 67 -4.47 10.78 -7.18
N LYS A 68 -4.91 11.59 -6.21
CA LYS A 68 -4.21 12.82 -5.82
C LYS A 68 -2.76 12.59 -5.35
N PHE A 69 -2.43 11.39 -4.87
CA PHE A 69 -1.08 11.03 -4.41
C PHE A 69 -0.18 10.50 -5.53
N PHE A 70 -0.76 9.80 -6.51
CA PHE A 70 -0.01 9.09 -7.55
C PHE A 70 -0.10 9.73 -8.94
N ALA A 71 -0.93 10.76 -9.13
CA ALA A 71 -1.00 11.49 -10.39
C ALA A 71 0.38 12.07 -10.77
N GLY A 72 0.77 11.88 -12.03
CA GLY A 72 2.02 12.42 -12.58
C GLY A 72 3.27 11.61 -12.27
N THR A 73 3.17 10.44 -11.62
CA THR A 73 4.33 9.52 -11.49
C THR A 73 4.78 9.01 -12.86
N PRO A 74 6.10 8.86 -13.10
CA PRO A 74 6.61 8.24 -14.33
C PRO A 74 6.37 6.72 -14.36
N TYR A 75 6.18 6.10 -13.20
CA TYR A 75 5.74 4.71 -13.07
C TYR A 75 4.23 4.64 -12.83
N LYS A 76 3.60 3.52 -13.20
CA LYS A 76 2.21 3.26 -12.84
C LYS A 76 2.15 2.57 -11.48
N ALA A 77 1.44 3.15 -10.53
CA ALA A 77 1.13 2.49 -9.25
C ALA A 77 -0.24 1.81 -9.31
N ALA A 78 -0.43 0.78 -8.48
CA ALA A 78 -1.74 0.29 -8.09
C ALA A 78 -1.84 0.37 -6.57
N ALA A 79 -2.95 0.88 -6.06
CA ALA A 79 -3.11 1.16 -4.63
C ALA A 79 -4.52 0.85 -4.13
N LYS A 80 -4.64 0.70 -2.81
CA LYS A 80 -5.92 0.67 -2.11
C LYS A 80 -5.78 1.29 -0.72
N SER A 81 -6.58 2.33 -0.46
CA SER A 81 -6.74 2.94 0.86
C SER A 81 -7.70 2.14 1.74
N GLY A 82 -7.54 2.29 3.05
CA GLY A 82 -8.50 1.85 4.05
C GLY A 82 -8.48 2.77 5.27
N THR A 83 -9.61 2.82 5.98
CA THR A 83 -9.75 3.52 7.26
C THR A 83 -10.23 2.49 8.29
N ALA A 84 -9.54 2.36 9.42
CA ALA A 84 -9.95 1.47 10.51
C ALA A 84 -10.41 2.30 11.71
N GLN A 85 -11.68 2.15 12.05
CA GLN A 85 -12.33 2.90 13.11
C GLN A 85 -11.83 2.48 14.49
N VAL A 86 -11.49 3.46 15.33
CA VAL A 86 -10.97 3.22 16.68
C VAL A 86 -12.09 3.25 17.74
N PHE A 87 -13.07 4.13 17.58
CA PHE A 87 -14.14 4.31 18.55
C PHE A 87 -15.48 4.63 17.88
N GLY A 88 -16.60 4.23 18.49
CA GLY A 88 -17.94 4.45 17.95
C GLY A 88 -18.36 5.92 17.96
N TYR A 89 -18.75 6.47 16.81
CA TYR A 89 -19.35 7.80 16.68
C TYR A 89 -20.45 7.76 15.60
N GLU A 90 -21.48 8.59 15.75
CA GLU A 90 -22.56 8.70 14.73
C GLU A 90 -22.11 9.49 13.49
N THR A 91 -21.18 10.42 13.64
CA THR A 91 -20.60 11.19 12.54
C THR A 91 -19.12 11.43 12.81
N TYR A 92 -18.25 11.05 11.87
CA TYR A 92 -16.80 11.22 12.03
C TYR A 92 -16.41 12.70 11.91
N ASN A 93 -15.65 13.19 12.88
CA ASN A 93 -14.99 14.50 12.76
C ASN A 93 -13.64 14.48 13.49
N ALA A 94 -12.56 14.26 12.72
CA ALA A 94 -11.20 14.19 13.25
C ALA A 94 -10.77 15.44 14.06
N HIS A 95 -11.30 16.62 13.72
CA HIS A 95 -11.00 17.89 14.41
C HIS A 95 -11.68 18.00 15.78
N LYS A 96 -12.75 17.24 16.00
CA LYS A 96 -13.47 17.19 17.29
C LYS A 96 -13.01 16.04 18.18
N LEU A 97 -12.14 15.17 17.67
CA LEU A 97 -11.65 14.01 18.39
C LEU A 97 -10.22 14.27 18.90
N ALA A 98 -9.97 13.83 20.13
CA ALA A 98 -8.60 13.68 20.63
C ALA A 98 -7.84 12.73 19.70
N GLU A 99 -6.54 12.97 19.50
CA GLU A 99 -5.73 12.22 18.51
C GLU A 99 -5.86 10.71 18.69
N HIS A 100 -5.73 10.18 19.91
CA HIS A 100 -5.87 8.76 20.22
C HIS A 100 -7.25 8.14 19.89
N LEU A 101 -8.27 8.95 19.59
CA LEU A 101 -9.62 8.51 19.18
C LEU A 101 -9.86 8.61 17.67
N ARG A 102 -8.90 9.15 16.90
CA ARG A 102 -9.01 9.22 15.43
C ARG A 102 -8.78 7.85 14.81
N ASP A 103 -9.43 7.60 13.69
CA ASP A 103 -9.25 6.39 12.91
C ASP A 103 -7.81 6.18 12.43
N HIS A 104 -7.42 4.92 12.30
CA HIS A 104 -6.17 4.57 11.64
C HIS A 104 -6.32 4.71 10.13
N LYS A 105 -5.26 5.18 9.46
CA LYS A 105 -5.20 5.32 8.01
C LYS A 105 -4.28 4.26 7.43
N LEU A 106 -4.78 3.49 6.48
CA LEU A 106 -4.08 2.36 5.88
C LEU A 106 -3.91 2.59 4.39
N MET A 107 -2.77 2.14 3.86
CA MET A 107 -2.52 2.09 2.44
C MET A 107 -1.81 0.79 2.09
N THR A 108 -2.23 0.16 1.01
CA THR A 108 -1.47 -0.89 0.33
C THR A 108 -1.22 -0.46 -1.10
N ALA A 109 -0.01 -0.67 -1.60
CA ALA A 109 0.34 -0.30 -2.96
C ALA A 109 1.42 -1.21 -3.53
N PHE A 110 1.49 -1.32 -4.85
CA PHE A 110 2.60 -1.93 -5.56
C PHE A 110 2.90 -1.16 -6.85
N ALA A 111 4.15 -1.27 -7.29
CA ALA A 111 4.62 -0.63 -8.51
C ALA A 111 5.90 -1.32 -9.04
N PRO A 112 6.20 -1.17 -10.34
CA PRO A 112 5.29 -0.72 -11.40
C PRO A 112 4.10 -1.66 -11.61
N PHE A 113 2.96 -1.15 -12.10
CA PHE A 113 1.74 -1.95 -12.28
C PHE A 113 1.95 -3.17 -13.20
N ASP A 114 2.58 -2.94 -14.35
CA ASP A 114 2.72 -3.95 -15.41
C ASP A 114 3.71 -5.08 -15.02
N ASN A 115 4.72 -4.79 -14.19
CA ASN A 115 5.67 -5.77 -13.66
C ASN A 115 6.11 -5.36 -12.24
N PRO A 116 5.37 -5.75 -11.20
CA PRO A 116 5.60 -5.26 -9.84
C PRO A 116 6.96 -5.70 -9.28
N THR A 117 7.76 -4.73 -8.83
CA THR A 117 9.07 -4.98 -8.20
C THR A 117 9.08 -4.65 -6.72
N VAL A 118 8.12 -3.85 -6.25
CA VAL A 118 7.95 -3.49 -4.85
C VAL A 118 6.48 -3.50 -4.44
N SER A 119 6.22 -3.99 -3.22
CA SER A 119 4.92 -3.95 -2.55
C SER A 119 5.06 -3.26 -1.21
N VAL A 120 4.09 -2.43 -0.84
CA VAL A 120 4.08 -1.65 0.39
C VAL A 120 2.74 -1.83 1.10
N ALA A 121 2.77 -2.02 2.42
CA ALA A 121 1.59 -2.03 3.28
C ALA A 121 1.90 -1.20 4.53
N ILE A 122 1.16 -0.11 4.72
CA ILE A 122 1.42 0.89 5.77
C ILE A 122 0.13 1.14 6.54
N ILE A 123 0.29 1.39 7.84
CA ILE A 123 -0.72 1.93 8.73
C ILE A 123 -0.12 3.15 9.44
N LEU A 124 -0.88 4.24 9.50
CA LEU A 124 -0.66 5.34 10.42
C LEU A 124 -1.72 5.24 11.51
N GLU A 125 -1.27 4.92 12.72
CA GLU A 125 -2.13 4.96 13.88
C GLU A 125 -2.69 6.36 14.05
N ASN A 126 -3.99 6.42 14.34
CA ASN A 126 -4.75 7.65 14.51
C ASN A 126 -4.65 8.68 13.37
N GLY A 127 -4.30 8.22 12.16
CA GLY A 127 -4.10 9.05 10.98
C GLY A 127 -2.73 9.72 10.92
N GLY A 128 -1.90 9.54 11.96
CA GLY A 128 -0.62 10.21 12.13
C GLY A 128 -0.75 11.69 12.47
N SER A 129 0.37 12.27 12.91
CA SER A 129 0.50 13.70 13.22
C SER A 129 1.12 14.52 12.07
N GLY A 130 1.37 13.88 10.92
CA GLY A 130 2.11 14.44 9.79
C GLY A 130 1.45 14.19 8.44
N PRO A 131 2.23 13.94 7.37
CA PRO A 131 1.69 13.73 6.03
C PRO A 131 0.69 12.57 5.98
N ALA A 132 -0.29 12.67 5.07
CA ALA A 132 -1.26 11.60 4.84
C ALA A 132 -0.57 10.29 4.44
N VAL A 133 -1.18 9.15 4.78
CA VAL A 133 -0.62 7.81 4.47
C VAL A 133 -0.34 7.63 2.97
N GLY A 134 -1.15 8.24 2.10
CA GLY A 134 -0.92 8.25 0.65
C GLY A 134 0.35 9.02 0.24
N THR A 135 0.61 10.18 0.87
CA THR A 135 1.82 10.98 0.68
C THR A 135 3.08 10.18 1.06
N ILE A 136 3.06 9.54 2.23
CA ILE A 136 4.16 8.69 2.70
C ILE A 136 4.38 7.50 1.76
N THR A 137 3.29 6.85 1.32
CA THR A 137 3.37 5.72 0.38
C THR A 137 4.00 6.15 -0.94
N ARG A 138 3.62 7.33 -1.46
CA ARG A 138 4.20 7.91 -2.69
C ARG A 138 5.69 8.17 -2.54
N GLN A 139 6.12 8.79 -1.45
CA GLN A 139 7.55 9.06 -1.18
C GLN A 139 8.38 7.78 -1.10
N ILE A 140 7.85 6.72 -0.48
CA ILE A 140 8.52 5.42 -0.41
C ILE A 140 8.69 4.82 -1.80
N LEU A 141 7.65 4.86 -2.64
CA LEU A 141 7.73 4.31 -4.00
C LEU A 141 8.65 5.13 -4.91
N ASP A 142 8.62 6.47 -4.81
CA ASP A 142 9.53 7.36 -5.54
C ASP A 142 10.99 7.07 -5.17
N HIS A 143 11.28 6.94 -3.87
CA HIS A 143 12.62 6.61 -3.40
C HIS A 143 13.11 5.28 -3.99
N ILE A 144 12.29 4.23 -3.92
CA ILE A 144 12.68 2.89 -4.37
C ILE A 144 12.82 2.81 -5.90
N LEU A 145 11.93 3.47 -6.65
CA LEU A 145 11.86 3.31 -8.11
C LEU A 145 12.66 4.37 -8.87
N LEU A 146 12.84 5.55 -8.30
CA LEU A 146 13.48 6.71 -8.95
C LEU A 146 14.77 7.13 -8.26
N GLY A 147 15.04 6.67 -7.03
CA GLY A 147 16.14 7.16 -6.20
C GLY A 147 15.93 8.59 -5.71
N ASP A 148 14.71 9.12 -5.80
CA ASP A 148 14.38 10.49 -5.42
C ASP A 148 14.06 10.57 -3.92
N ASN A 149 14.76 11.46 -3.21
CA ASN A 149 14.53 11.76 -1.79
C ASN A 149 13.77 13.07 -1.57
N ASN A 150 13.49 13.80 -2.66
CA ASN A 150 13.05 15.19 -2.63
C ASN A 150 11.65 15.37 -3.21
N THR A 151 10.83 14.31 -3.30
CA THR A 151 9.45 14.43 -3.76
C THR A 151 8.69 15.42 -2.86
N GLN A 152 8.59 16.66 -3.34
CA GLN A 152 7.70 17.66 -2.79
C GLN A 152 6.30 17.38 -3.34
N LEU A 153 5.50 16.71 -2.52
CA LEU A 153 4.08 16.60 -2.77
C LEU A 153 3.41 17.88 -2.28
N PRO A 154 2.38 18.38 -2.98
CA PRO A 154 1.59 19.48 -2.45
C PRO A 154 1.10 19.12 -1.05
N ASP A 155 1.06 20.11 -0.15
CA ASP A 155 0.51 19.92 1.19
C ASP A 155 -0.86 19.27 1.06
N ALA A 156 -1.05 18.16 1.76
CA ALA A 156 -2.36 17.55 1.83
C ALA A 156 -3.28 18.56 2.51
N GLU A 157 -4.27 19.07 1.78
CA GLU A 157 -5.25 19.96 2.39
C GLU A 157 -5.85 19.27 3.63
N PRO A 158 -5.94 19.96 4.78
CA PRO A 158 -6.55 19.40 5.96
C PRO A 158 -7.96 18.94 5.59
N LEU A 159 -8.28 17.70 5.96
CA LEU A 159 -9.56 17.12 5.59
C LEU A 159 -10.71 18.02 6.05
N PRO A 160 -11.68 18.33 5.17
CA PRO A 160 -12.85 19.09 5.57
C PRO A 160 -13.56 18.39 6.74
N PRO A 161 -14.12 19.13 7.71
CA PRO A 161 -14.90 18.54 8.79
C PRO A 161 -16.02 17.66 8.21
N GLY A 162 -16.05 16.37 8.56
CA GLY A 162 -17.11 15.44 8.15
C GLY A 162 -16.97 14.85 6.74
N ILE A 163 -15.88 15.12 6.02
CA ILE A 163 -15.56 14.40 4.78
C ILE A 163 -14.45 13.41 5.08
N GLU A 164 -14.75 12.12 4.96
CA GLU A 164 -13.71 11.09 4.85
C GLU A 164 -12.84 11.44 3.64
N GLY A 165 -11.67 12.02 3.90
CA GLY A 165 -10.61 12.01 2.92
C GLY A 165 -10.06 10.60 2.80
N ASP A 166 -10.39 9.96 1.70
CA ASP A 166 -9.40 9.20 0.95
C ASP A 166 -8.50 10.17 0.18
#